data_AF-A0A7S0G233-F1
#
_entry.id   AF-A0A7S0G233-F1
#
_cell.length_a   1.000
_cell.length_b   1.000
_cell.length_c   1.000
_cell.angle_alpha   90.00
_cell.angle_beta   90.00
_cell.angle_gamma   90.00
#
_symmetry.space_group_name_H-M   'P 1'
#
loop_
_entity.id
_entity.type
_entity.pdbx_description
1 polymer ?
#
loop_
_entity_poly.entity_id
_entity_poly.type
_entity_poly.pdbx_seq_one_letter_code
_entity_poly.pdbx_strand_id
1 'polypeptide(L)'
;MRSVNGLRRISVFESRRWTSSSSSAAASEHHRIARFSDSTGLGPKRFYKNADVDALKQGLGFVVRLDKKELRTPQRKALAAPSKALAVAVAAEWDCQGDRVRPS
;
A
#
# COMPACT_ATOMS: atom_id res chain seq x y z
N MET A 1 55.73 9.96 -14.50
CA MET A 1 55.57 10.94 -15.59
C MET A 1 54.35 11.81 -15.28
N ARG A 2 54.61 13.10 -15.07
CA ARG A 2 53.60 14.15 -14.83
C ARG A 2 53.15 14.67 -16.20
N SER A 3 51.86 14.85 -16.42
CA SER A 3 51.33 15.66 -17.52
C SER A 3 50.13 16.44 -16.99
N VAL A 4 50.33 17.66 -16.50
CA VAL A 4 50.21 18.98 -17.17
C VAL A 4 48.86 19.27 -17.86
N ASN A 5 48.08 20.09 -17.15
CA ASN A 5 47.30 21.26 -17.57
C ASN A 5 46.54 21.29 -18.91
N GLY A 6 45.24 21.57 -18.80
CA GLY A 6 44.39 22.03 -19.89
C GLY A 6 43.21 22.86 -19.39
N LEU A 7 43.46 24.11 -19.04
CA LEU A 7 42.46 25.14 -18.75
C LEU A 7 41.71 25.53 -20.03
N ARG A 8 40.38 25.54 -20.00
CA ARG A 8 39.59 26.52 -20.76
C ARG A 8 38.47 27.07 -19.90
N ARG A 9 38.63 28.35 -19.57
CA ARG A 9 37.64 29.25 -18.96
C ARG A 9 36.47 29.45 -19.91
N ILE A 10 35.25 29.45 -19.39
CA ILE A 10 34.23 30.46 -19.75
C ILE A 10 33.48 30.81 -18.46
N SER A 11 33.64 32.06 -18.02
CA SER A 11 32.89 32.67 -16.91
C SER A 11 31.66 33.39 -17.45
N VAL A 12 30.48 32.99 -17.00
CA VAL A 12 29.17 33.69 -17.04
C VAL A 12 28.40 32.95 -15.93
N PHE A 13 27.80 33.49 -14.88
CA PHE A 13 27.49 34.84 -14.42
C PHE A 13 26.92 34.66 -12.98
N GLU A 14 27.09 35.66 -12.12
CA GLU A 14 26.35 35.88 -10.86
C GLU A 14 26.50 34.96 -9.65
N SER A 15 27.43 35.38 -8.79
CA SER A 15 27.20 35.70 -7.38
C SER A 15 25.77 35.53 -6.84
N ARG A 16 25.58 34.54 -5.97
CA ARG A 16 24.92 34.75 -4.66
C ARG A 16 25.54 33.81 -3.63
N ARG A 17 26.30 34.46 -2.74
CA ARG A 17 26.96 33.94 -1.56
C ARG A 17 25.91 33.34 -0.61
N TRP A 18 26.03 32.05 -0.29
CA TRP A 18 25.47 31.50 0.94
C TRP A 18 26.59 30.82 1.72
N THR A 19 26.95 31.43 2.84
CA THR A 19 27.95 30.96 3.78
C THR A 19 27.31 30.06 4.83
N SER A 20 28.03 28.97 5.13
CA SER A 20 28.18 28.27 6.42
C SER A 20 26.97 27.66 7.14
N SER A 21 27.17 26.37 7.47
CA SER A 21 26.98 25.75 8.78
C SER A 21 25.64 25.96 9.51
N SER A 22 24.86 24.87 9.64
CA SER A 22 24.85 24.13 10.90
C SER A 22 24.19 22.77 10.77
N SER A 23 24.72 21.84 11.55
CA SER A 23 24.41 20.42 11.68
C SER A 23 22.94 20.05 11.92
N SER A 24 22.54 18.97 11.23
CA SER A 24 21.91 17.76 11.78
C SER A 24 20.89 17.91 12.91
N ALA A 25 19.61 17.78 12.57
CA ALA A 25 18.92 16.48 12.64
C ALA A 25 17.53 16.69 12.03
N ALA A 26 17.21 15.90 11.01
CA ALA A 26 16.03 16.02 10.17
C ALA A 26 14.73 16.02 11.00
N ALA A 27 14.22 17.23 11.26
CA ALA A 27 12.83 17.44 11.59
C ALA A 27 12.03 17.44 10.27
N SER A 28 10.97 16.65 10.28
CA SER A 28 9.79 16.76 9.43
C SER A 28 9.90 16.26 7.99
N GLU A 29 9.46 15.03 7.79
CA GLU A 29 8.48 14.74 6.73
C GLU A 29 7.41 13.81 7.31
N HIS A 30 6.26 14.39 7.65
CA HIS A 30 5.08 13.66 8.09
C HIS A 30 4.40 13.01 6.87
N HIS A 31 4.97 11.90 6.36
CA HIS A 31 4.32 11.07 5.35
C HIS A 31 3.01 10.51 5.92
N ARG A 32 1.91 11.22 5.69
CA ARG A 32 0.54 10.86 6.06
C ARG A 32 0.02 9.76 5.13
N ILE A 33 0.54 8.56 5.26
CA ILE A 33 -0.18 7.34 4.87
C ILE A 33 -1.11 7.03 6.04
N ALA A 34 -2.40 6.86 5.76
CA ALA A 34 -3.40 6.53 6.78
C ALA A 34 -2.86 5.42 7.71
N ARG A 35 -2.81 5.73 9.01
CA ARG A 35 -2.30 4.83 10.06
C ARG A 35 -3.19 3.59 10.14
N PHE A 36 -2.83 2.51 9.44
CA PHE A 36 -3.21 1.15 9.82
C PHE A 36 -2.34 0.71 11.00
N SER A 37 -2.39 1.46 12.09
CA SER A 37 -1.61 1.19 13.29
C SER A 37 -2.56 0.76 14.40
N ASP A 38 -3.19 -0.41 14.24
CA ASP A 38 -3.61 -1.14 15.42
C ASP A 38 -2.35 -1.86 15.93
N SER A 39 -1.68 -1.23 16.89
CA SER A 39 -0.41 -1.68 17.46
C SER A 39 -0.53 -2.97 18.28
N THR A 40 -1.72 -3.58 18.33
CA THR A 40 -1.96 -4.85 19.02
C THR A 40 -1.74 -6.09 18.14
N GLY A 41 -1.42 -5.92 16.85
CA GLY A 41 -1.27 -7.03 15.90
C GLY A 41 -2.59 -7.78 15.63
N LEU A 42 -3.70 -7.29 16.19
CA LEU A 42 -5.02 -7.86 16.09
C LEU A 42 -5.88 -6.83 15.34
N GLY A 43 -6.35 -7.18 14.14
CA GLY A 43 -7.22 -6.29 13.37
C GLY A 43 -8.62 -6.14 13.98
N PRO A 44 -9.57 -5.51 13.26
CA PRO A 44 -10.87 -5.20 13.81
C PRO A 44 -11.65 -6.45 14.21
N LYS A 45 -12.61 -6.29 15.14
CA LYS A 45 -13.57 -7.35 15.46
C LYS A 45 -14.26 -7.82 14.18
N ARG A 46 -14.44 -9.14 14.02
CA ARG A 46 -15.19 -9.72 12.90
C ARG A 46 -16.58 -9.09 12.86
N PHE A 47 -16.87 -8.44 11.74
CA PHE A 47 -18.09 -7.65 11.52
C PHE A 47 -19.06 -8.32 10.55
N TYR A 48 -18.71 -9.51 10.06
CA TYR A 48 -19.49 -10.30 9.11
C TYR A 48 -19.74 -11.72 9.63
N LYS A 49 -20.83 -12.34 9.19
CA LYS A 49 -21.20 -13.71 9.54
C LYS A 49 -20.83 -14.68 8.44
N ASN A 50 -21.27 -14.43 7.21
CA ASN A 50 -21.12 -15.38 6.10
C ASN A 50 -20.14 -14.85 5.04
N ALA A 51 -19.39 -15.76 4.43
CA ALA A 51 -18.54 -15.51 3.27
C ALA A 51 -18.97 -16.40 2.09
N ASP A 52 -19.50 -15.78 1.03
CA ASP A 52 -20.07 -16.47 -0.13
C ASP A 52 -19.32 -16.10 -1.41
N VAL A 53 -19.40 -16.97 -2.43
CA VAL A 53 -18.84 -16.71 -3.76
C VAL A 53 -19.97 -16.46 -4.76
N ASP A 54 -19.85 -15.40 -5.55
CA ASP A 54 -20.79 -15.05 -6.61
C ASP A 54 -20.06 -14.81 -7.94
N ALA A 55 -20.75 -15.01 -9.05
CA ALA A 55 -20.22 -14.66 -10.37
C ALA A 55 -20.34 -13.15 -10.60
N LEU A 56 -19.32 -12.53 -11.20
CA LEU A 56 -19.45 -11.13 -11.63
C LEU A 56 -20.50 -11.00 -12.73
N LYS A 57 -21.28 -9.92 -12.67
CA LYS A 57 -22.32 -9.60 -13.67
C LYS A 57 -21.81 -9.52 -15.11
N GLN A 58 -20.52 -9.22 -15.28
CA GLN A 58 -19.85 -9.12 -16.58
C GLN A 58 -19.34 -10.48 -17.11
N GLY A 59 -19.59 -11.58 -16.39
CA GLY A 59 -19.21 -12.95 -16.79
C GLY A 59 -17.72 -13.30 -16.65
N LEU A 60 -16.85 -12.29 -16.52
CA LEU A 60 -15.39 -12.46 -16.44
C LEU A 60 -14.90 -12.41 -14.99
N GLY A 61 -15.22 -13.43 -14.20
CA GLY A 61 -14.63 -13.66 -12.87
C GLY A 61 -15.62 -13.90 -11.74
N PHE A 62 -15.08 -14.07 -10.54
CA PHE A 62 -15.80 -14.38 -9.31
C PHE A 62 -15.50 -13.35 -8.24
N VAL A 63 -16.49 -13.02 -7.40
CA VAL A 63 -16.36 -12.10 -6.29
C VAL A 63 -16.73 -12.80 -5.00
N VAL A 64 -16.02 -12.47 -3.92
CA VAL A 64 -16.38 -12.90 -2.57
C VAL A 64 -17.29 -11.86 -1.94
N ARG A 65 -18.36 -12.30 -1.27
CA ARG A 65 -19.30 -11.44 -0.55
C ARG A 65 -19.28 -11.78 0.93
N LEU A 66 -19.13 -10.76 1.77
CA LEU A 66 -19.28 -10.84 3.22
C LEU A 66 -20.66 -10.30 3.58
N ASP A 67 -21.57 -11.13 4.08
CA ASP A 67 -22.96 -10.75 4.39
C ASP A 67 -23.63 -9.94 3.26
N LYS A 68 -23.50 -10.40 2.02
CA LYS A 68 -24.02 -9.76 0.79
C LYS A 68 -23.27 -8.51 0.33
N LYS A 69 -22.23 -8.04 1.04
CA LYS A 69 -21.36 -6.95 0.58
C LYS A 69 -20.17 -7.51 -0.19
N GLU A 70 -19.94 -6.99 -1.38
CA GLU A 70 -18.76 -7.36 -2.18
C GLU A 70 -17.47 -7.00 -1.44
N LEU A 71 -16.57 -7.97 -1.36
CA LEU A 71 -15.25 -7.78 -0.81
C LEU A 71 -14.44 -6.84 -1.74
N ARG A 72 -13.81 -5.84 -1.13
CA ARG A 72 -13.05 -4.81 -1.85
C ARG A 72 -11.61 -4.76 -1.36
N THR A 73 -10.72 -4.40 -2.27
CA THR A 73 -9.33 -4.09 -1.95
C THR A 73 -9.25 -2.79 -1.13
N PRO A 74 -8.13 -2.51 -0.45
CA PRO A 74 -7.93 -1.24 0.25
C PRO A 74 -8.10 0.00 -0.65
N GLN A 75 -7.84 -0.14 -1.95
CA GLN A 75 -8.07 0.90 -2.98
C GLN A 75 -9.53 0.97 -3.46
N ARG A 76 -10.46 0.29 -2.77
CA ARG A 76 -11.90 0.23 -3.06
C ARG A 76 -12.28 -0.41 -4.40
N LYS A 77 -11.39 -1.18 -5.01
CA LYS A 77 -11.69 -1.98 -6.21
C LYS A 77 -12.33 -3.31 -5.79
N ALA A 78 -13.22 -3.86 -6.61
CA ALA A 78 -13.76 -5.19 -6.36
C ALA A 78 -12.63 -6.23 -6.38
N LEU A 79 -12.63 -7.15 -5.41
CA LEU A 79 -11.70 -8.28 -5.43
C LEU A 79 -12.25 -9.35 -6.38
N ALA A 80 -11.86 -9.25 -7.65
CA ALA A 80 -12.25 -10.20 -8.69
C ALA A 80 -11.20 -11.31 -8.82
N ALA A 81 -11.62 -12.55 -8.58
CA ALA A 81 -10.82 -13.75 -8.81
C ALA A 81 -11.05 -14.28 -10.24
N PRO A 82 -9.99 -14.72 -10.96
CA PRO A 82 -10.12 -15.25 -12.31
C PRO A 82 -10.76 -16.65 -12.36
N SER A 83 -10.77 -17.39 -11.25
CA SER A 83 -11.33 -18.75 -11.18
C SER A 83 -12.22 -18.92 -9.96
N LYS A 84 -13.20 -19.84 -10.08
CA LYS A 84 -14.11 -20.17 -8.97
C LYS A 84 -13.34 -20.76 -7.79
N ALA A 85 -12.36 -21.63 -8.07
CA ALA A 85 -11.56 -22.28 -7.05
C ALA A 85 -10.80 -21.26 -6.18
N LEU A 86 -10.22 -20.23 -6.81
CA LEU A 86 -9.54 -19.16 -6.06
C LEU A 86 -10.53 -18.37 -5.20
N ALA A 87 -11.70 -18.02 -5.74
CA ALA A 87 -12.71 -17.31 -4.95
C ALA A 87 -13.22 -18.14 -3.76
N VAL A 88 -13.37 -19.46 -3.92
CA VAL A 88 -13.76 -20.37 -2.83
C VAL A 88 -12.68 -20.44 -1.76
N ALA A 89 -11.40 -20.54 -2.15
CA ALA A 89 -10.29 -20.52 -1.20
C ALA A 89 -10.28 -19.21 -0.40
N VAL A 90 -10.43 -18.06 -1.08
CA VAL A 90 -10.53 -16.76 -0.40
C VAL A 90 -11.73 -16.74 0.55
N ALA A 91 -12.92 -17.13 0.11
CA ALA A 91 -14.11 -17.18 0.98
C ALA A 91 -13.88 -18.05 2.22
N ALA A 92 -13.19 -19.20 2.08
CA ALA A 92 -12.81 -20.05 3.20
C ALA A 92 -11.83 -19.37 4.17
N GLU A 93 -10.82 -18.64 3.68
CA GLU A 93 -9.89 -17.87 4.53
C GLU A 93 -10.63 -16.79 5.36
N TRP A 94 -11.65 -16.17 4.76
CA TRP A 94 -12.51 -15.22 5.45
C TRP A 94 -13.45 -15.91 6.46
N ASP A 95 -13.98 -17.08 6.14
CA ASP A 95 -14.82 -17.84 7.07
C ASP A 95 -14.04 -18.34 8.30
N CYS A 96 -12.77 -18.73 8.11
CA CYS A 96 -11.86 -19.17 9.16
C CYS A 96 -11.38 -18.06 10.11
N GLN A 97 -11.76 -16.79 9.90
CA GLN A 97 -11.41 -15.72 10.83
C GLN A 97 -12.11 -15.91 12.18
N GLY A 98 -11.36 -15.79 13.28
CA GLY A 98 -11.92 -15.83 14.63
C GLY A 98 -12.66 -14.54 15.01
N ASP A 99 -12.62 -14.17 16.29
CA ASP A 99 -13.27 -12.95 16.81
C ASP A 99 -12.75 -11.65 16.19
N ARG A 100 -11.52 -11.68 15.66
CA ARG A 100 -10.85 -10.55 15.04
C ARG A 100 -10.27 -10.94 13.68
N VAL A 101 -10.39 -10.02 12.73
CA VAL A 101 -9.78 -10.15 11.41
C VAL A 101 -8.28 -9.97 11.58
N ARG A 102 -7.48 -10.96 11.20
CA ARG A 102 -6.02 -10.90 11.30
C ARG A 102 -5.43 -10.57 9.93
N PRO A 103 -4.85 -9.37 9.75
CA PRO A 103 -3.92 -9.17 8.64
C PRO A 103 -2.65 -9.98 8.94
N SER A 104 -2.15 -10.73 7.97
CA SER A 104 -0.87 -11.44 8.07
C SER A 104 0.31 -10.47 8.16
#